data_AF-F0GBT3-F1
#
_entry.id   AF-F0GBT3-F1
#
_cell.length_a   1.000
_cell.length_b   1.000
_cell.length_c   1.000
_cell.angle_alpha   90.00
_cell.angle_beta   90.00
_cell.angle_gamma   90.00
#
_symmetry.space_group_name_H-M   'P 1'
#
loop_
_entity.id
_entity.type
_entity.pdbx_description
1 polymer ?
#
loop_
_entity_poly.entity_id
_entity_poly.type
_entity_poly.pdbx_seq_one_letter_code
_entity_poly.pdbx_strand_id
1 'polypeptide(L)'
;FKPDGPGPFPLVVFNHGKNTGDLHQQPRSRPLAFAREFVRRGYAVIAPNRQGFAGSGGTYQQEGCNVGKNGLAQAADVDATVRYMSHQPYVDASRIVVAGTSHGGLVSVAYGTEAAPGVRGIINFSGGLRQDLCDGWQKNLVDAFDQYGAHTAVRSLWLYGDNDSVWTPALVAQMHDAYVSHGTQAQFVDFGRYKDDAHRLIVDRDGVPVWWPAVHAFLAELNLPTAVRYAVANPHEPKATGYASIDAVDAVPFLDEAGRDGYRRFLSQHPSRAFAVSSEGAWSWAEGGDDPMALALDNCSKQGAGACRLYAVNDRVVWNANTQPADNGDSDTHSADTRALASR
;
A
#
# COMPACT_ATOMS: atom_id res chain seq x y z
N PHE A 1 -3.96 3.45 -13.24
CA PHE A 1 -2.79 2.81 -13.86
C PHE A 1 -3.28 1.78 -14.88
N LYS A 2 -2.73 1.70 -16.09
CA LYS A 2 -3.15 0.68 -17.06
C LYS A 2 -1.98 0.29 -17.96
N PRO A 3 -2.02 -0.89 -18.61
CA PRO A 3 -1.02 -1.26 -19.60
C PRO A 3 -1.16 -0.40 -20.87
N ASP A 4 -0.09 -0.39 -21.66
CA ASP A 4 -0.14 0.14 -23.02
C ASP A 4 -0.96 -0.80 -23.92
N GLY A 5 -1.63 -0.22 -24.92
CA GLY A 5 -2.49 -0.94 -25.85
C GLY A 5 -3.99 -0.73 -25.62
N PRO A 6 -4.82 -1.36 -26.48
CA PRO A 6 -6.24 -1.02 -26.61
C PRO A 6 -7.15 -1.66 -25.55
N GLY A 7 -6.68 -2.67 -24.80
CA GLY A 7 -7.54 -3.48 -23.94
C GLY A 7 -8.47 -4.40 -24.74
N PRO A 8 -9.62 -4.82 -24.20
CA PRO A 8 -10.08 -4.54 -22.84
C PRO A 8 -9.25 -5.30 -21.79
N PHE A 9 -8.94 -4.63 -20.69
CA PHE A 9 -8.14 -5.16 -19.58
C PHE A 9 -9.06 -5.57 -18.42
N PRO A 10 -8.81 -6.71 -17.75
CA PRO A 10 -9.39 -6.97 -16.44
C PRO A 10 -9.15 -5.79 -15.48
N LEU A 11 -10.11 -5.54 -14.59
CA LEU A 11 -10.07 -4.41 -13.66
C LEU A 11 -9.64 -4.87 -12.27
N VAL A 12 -8.80 -4.07 -11.62
CA VAL A 12 -8.60 -4.10 -10.17
C VAL A 12 -9.00 -2.76 -9.58
N VAL A 13 -9.89 -2.79 -8.60
CA VAL A 13 -10.20 -1.62 -7.77
C VAL A 13 -9.48 -1.79 -6.44
N PHE A 14 -8.59 -0.86 -6.08
CA PHE A 14 -7.86 -0.86 -4.81
C PHE A 14 -8.41 0.20 -3.86
N ASN A 15 -8.89 -0.24 -2.70
CA ASN A 15 -9.50 0.61 -1.69
C ASN A 15 -8.52 0.92 -0.56
N HIS A 16 -8.34 2.22 -0.32
CA HIS A 16 -7.42 2.74 0.69
C HIS A 16 -7.92 2.52 2.13
N GLY A 17 -6.98 2.51 3.08
CA GLY A 17 -7.29 2.51 4.51
C GLY A 17 -7.82 3.85 5.01
N LYS A 18 -7.86 4.01 6.33
CA LYS A 18 -8.24 5.27 6.97
C LYS A 18 -7.22 5.56 8.07
N ASN A 19 -6.64 6.76 8.05
CA ASN A 19 -5.81 7.23 9.16
C ASN A 19 -6.64 8.09 10.13
N THR A 20 -6.09 8.39 11.29
CA THR A 20 -6.66 9.39 12.21
C THR A 20 -6.53 10.81 11.65
N GLY A 21 -7.26 11.76 12.23
CA GLY A 21 -7.27 13.16 11.78
C GLY A 21 -8.29 13.46 10.68
N ASP A 22 -8.14 14.63 10.04
CA ASP A 22 -9.05 15.10 8.99
C ASP A 22 -8.88 14.25 7.72
N LEU A 23 -9.96 13.60 7.32
CA LEU A 23 -9.99 12.72 6.14
C LEU A 23 -9.73 13.50 4.84
N HIS A 24 -10.17 14.76 4.74
CA HIS A 24 -9.97 15.57 3.55
C HIS A 24 -8.51 15.95 3.33
N GLN A 25 -7.73 16.02 4.42
CA GLN A 25 -6.30 16.34 4.40
C GLN A 25 -5.40 15.10 4.30
N GLN A 26 -5.98 13.89 4.30
CA GLN A 26 -5.19 12.69 4.08
C GLN A 26 -4.62 12.68 2.65
N PRO A 27 -3.43 12.09 2.44
CA PRO A 27 -2.85 11.99 1.11
C PRO A 27 -3.74 11.14 0.20
N ARG A 28 -3.71 11.44 -1.10
CA ARG A 28 -4.34 10.61 -2.11
C ARG A 28 -3.71 9.22 -2.10
N SER A 29 -4.54 8.18 -2.12
CA SER A 29 -4.04 6.81 -2.21
C SER A 29 -3.32 6.56 -3.53
N ARG A 30 -2.09 6.06 -3.43
CA ARG A 30 -1.26 5.71 -4.60
C ARG A 30 -0.50 4.41 -4.33
N PRO A 31 -1.15 3.24 -4.44
CA PRO A 31 -0.55 1.95 -4.13
C PRO A 31 0.38 1.48 -5.26
N LEU A 32 1.50 2.16 -5.47
CA LEU A 32 2.35 2.00 -6.67
C LEU A 32 2.91 0.57 -6.81
N ALA A 33 3.44 0.00 -5.73
CA ALA A 33 3.95 -1.39 -5.71
C ALA A 33 2.87 -2.39 -6.14
N PHE A 34 1.70 -2.32 -5.53
CA PHE A 34 0.54 -3.12 -5.88
C PHE A 34 0.11 -2.92 -7.34
N ALA A 35 -0.07 -1.66 -7.75
CA ALA A 35 -0.51 -1.33 -9.11
C ALA A 35 0.46 -1.85 -10.16
N ARG A 36 1.77 -1.75 -9.92
CA ARG A 36 2.82 -2.23 -10.83
C ARG A 36 2.73 -3.73 -11.07
N GLU A 37 2.44 -4.53 -10.04
CA GLU A 37 2.32 -5.98 -10.16
C GLU A 37 1.10 -6.42 -10.97
N PHE A 38 -0.01 -5.69 -10.87
CA PHE A 38 -1.21 -5.98 -11.65
C PHE A 38 -1.10 -5.43 -13.09
N VAL A 39 -0.57 -4.21 -13.28
CA VAL A 39 -0.39 -3.64 -14.63
C VAL A 39 0.56 -4.51 -15.46
N ARG A 40 1.66 -4.99 -14.90
CA ARG A 40 2.59 -5.87 -15.64
C ARG A 40 1.94 -7.19 -16.09
N ARG A 41 0.80 -7.57 -15.52
CA ARG A 41 0.01 -8.78 -15.86
C ARG A 41 -1.22 -8.49 -16.71
N GLY A 42 -1.38 -7.24 -17.13
CA GLY A 42 -2.41 -6.82 -18.08
C GLY A 42 -3.71 -6.34 -17.44
N TYR A 43 -3.67 -5.87 -16.19
CA TYR A 43 -4.85 -5.29 -15.53
C TYR A 43 -4.83 -3.76 -15.61
N ALA A 44 -6.01 -3.16 -15.79
CA ALA A 44 -6.24 -1.78 -15.41
C ALA A 44 -6.44 -1.73 -13.88
N VAL A 45 -5.76 -0.81 -13.20
CA VAL A 45 -5.81 -0.63 -11.74
C VAL A 45 -6.33 0.77 -11.43
N ILE A 46 -7.39 0.85 -10.64
CA ILE A 46 -8.02 2.09 -10.20
C ILE A 46 -7.98 2.13 -8.67
N ALA A 47 -7.50 3.24 -8.12
CA ALA A 47 -7.49 3.50 -6.68
C ALA A 47 -8.33 4.77 -6.44
N PRO A 48 -9.66 4.65 -6.22
CA PRO A 48 -10.50 5.79 -5.94
C PRO A 48 -10.19 6.32 -4.54
N ASN A 49 -10.32 7.63 -4.32
CA ASN A 49 -10.52 8.17 -2.98
C ASN A 49 -12.02 8.19 -2.72
N ARG A 50 -12.45 7.53 -1.65
CA ARG A 50 -13.86 7.52 -1.22
C ARG A 50 -14.30 8.92 -0.78
N GLN A 51 -15.61 9.16 -0.75
CA GLN A 51 -16.18 10.46 -0.41
C GLN A 51 -15.63 11.00 0.91
N GLY A 52 -15.24 12.27 0.92
CA GLY A 52 -14.67 12.94 2.09
C GLY A 52 -13.17 12.70 2.33
N PHE A 53 -12.50 11.87 1.52
CA PHE A 53 -11.05 11.66 1.63
C PHE A 53 -10.24 12.46 0.62
N ALA A 54 -9.07 12.95 1.01
CA ALA A 54 -8.04 13.49 0.11
C ALA A 54 -8.57 14.50 -0.93
N GLY A 55 -9.36 15.48 -0.47
CA GLY A 55 -9.98 16.51 -1.30
C GLY A 55 -11.08 16.01 -2.27
N SER A 56 -11.51 14.75 -2.16
CA SER A 56 -12.68 14.24 -2.91
C SER A 56 -13.96 14.95 -2.49
N GLY A 57 -14.94 14.99 -3.41
CA GLY A 57 -16.27 15.49 -3.11
C GLY A 57 -17.07 14.54 -2.21
N GLY A 58 -18.29 14.95 -1.87
CA GLY A 58 -19.16 14.20 -0.96
C GLY A 58 -18.70 14.27 0.50
N THR A 59 -19.35 13.48 1.35
CA THR A 59 -19.09 13.47 2.80
C THR A 59 -18.88 12.04 3.27
N TYR A 60 -17.86 11.84 4.10
CA TYR A 60 -17.65 10.56 4.76
C TYR A 60 -18.84 10.23 5.68
N GLN A 61 -19.47 9.08 5.47
CA GLN A 61 -20.58 8.61 6.29
C GLN A 61 -20.06 7.89 7.55
N GLN A 62 -20.06 8.63 8.66
CA GLN A 62 -19.67 8.09 9.96
C GLN A 62 -20.87 7.39 10.64
N GLU A 63 -20.95 6.07 10.49
CA GLU A 63 -22.02 5.20 11.03
C GLU A 63 -21.87 4.88 12.54
N GLY A 64 -21.33 5.83 13.32
CA GLY A 64 -21.07 5.64 14.74
C GLY A 64 -20.23 4.39 15.04
N CYS A 65 -20.69 3.58 16.00
CA CYS A 65 -20.05 2.31 16.40
C CYS A 65 -20.51 1.09 15.60
N ASN A 66 -21.34 1.28 14.56
CA ASN A 66 -21.81 0.20 13.72
C ASN A 66 -20.83 -0.03 12.56
N VAL A 67 -19.86 -0.93 12.78
CA VAL A 67 -18.84 -1.29 11.81
C VAL A 67 -19.44 -1.89 10.52
N GLY A 68 -20.49 -2.71 10.66
CA GLY A 68 -21.23 -3.33 9.56
C GLY A 68 -21.80 -2.31 8.58
N LYS A 69 -22.58 -1.35 9.11
CA LYS A 69 -23.13 -0.24 8.33
C LYS A 69 -22.03 0.64 7.75
N ASN A 70 -20.96 0.91 8.50
CA ASN A 70 -19.86 1.70 7.98
C ASN A 70 -19.22 1.05 6.75
N GLY A 71 -18.99 -0.27 6.78
CA GLY A 71 -18.43 -0.97 5.64
C GLY A 71 -19.31 -0.88 4.40
N LEU A 72 -20.61 -1.10 4.55
CA LEU A 72 -21.59 -1.02 3.46
C LEU A 72 -21.73 0.41 2.90
N ALA A 73 -21.82 1.42 3.77
CA ALA A 73 -21.90 2.82 3.35
C ALA A 73 -20.68 3.25 2.51
N GLN A 74 -19.49 2.74 2.86
CA GLN A 74 -18.27 2.98 2.10
C GLN A 74 -18.15 2.07 0.86
N ALA A 75 -18.77 0.90 0.86
CA ALA A 75 -18.82 0.01 -0.30
C ALA A 75 -19.64 0.62 -1.46
N ALA A 76 -20.57 1.53 -1.18
CA ALA A 76 -21.28 2.29 -2.21
C ALA A 76 -20.35 3.08 -3.14
N ASP A 77 -19.23 3.61 -2.63
CA ASP A 77 -18.21 4.29 -3.46
C ASP A 77 -17.42 3.30 -4.32
N VAL A 78 -17.23 2.08 -3.83
CA VAL A 78 -16.62 0.98 -4.59
C VAL A 78 -17.54 0.57 -5.72
N ASP A 79 -18.84 0.40 -5.45
CA ASP A 79 -19.85 0.10 -6.47
C ASP A 79 -19.91 1.19 -7.54
N ALA A 80 -19.95 2.47 -7.14
CA ALA A 80 -19.94 3.60 -8.06
C ALA A 80 -18.68 3.59 -8.95
N THR A 81 -17.51 3.25 -8.38
CA THR A 81 -16.26 3.10 -9.12
C THR A 81 -16.35 1.94 -10.12
N VAL A 82 -16.81 0.76 -9.70
CA VAL A 82 -16.95 -0.42 -10.55
C VAL A 82 -17.91 -0.15 -11.70
N ARG A 83 -19.07 0.44 -11.42
CA ARG A 83 -20.06 0.85 -12.43
C ARG A 83 -19.47 1.82 -13.44
N TYR A 84 -18.81 2.88 -13.00
CA TYR A 84 -18.21 3.86 -13.90
C TYR A 84 -17.12 3.22 -14.78
N MET A 85 -16.25 2.42 -14.18
CA MET A 85 -15.14 1.77 -14.89
C MET A 85 -15.61 0.71 -15.87
N SER A 86 -16.71 0.02 -15.59
CA SER A 86 -17.30 -1.00 -16.47
C SER A 86 -17.81 -0.43 -17.81
N HIS A 87 -18.02 0.88 -17.91
CA HIS A 87 -18.41 1.56 -19.15
C HIS A 87 -17.22 2.07 -19.96
N GLN A 88 -15.99 1.94 -19.46
CA GLN A 88 -14.81 2.42 -20.18
C GLN A 88 -14.43 1.40 -21.26
N PRO A 89 -14.15 1.83 -22.50
CA PRO A 89 -13.93 0.93 -23.64
C PRO A 89 -12.70 0.03 -23.49
N TYR A 90 -11.76 0.40 -22.62
CA TYR A 90 -10.54 -0.37 -22.35
C TYR A 90 -10.67 -1.30 -21.13
N VAL A 91 -11.86 -1.43 -20.51
CA VAL A 91 -12.09 -2.30 -19.35
C VAL A 91 -12.94 -3.50 -19.74
N ASP A 92 -12.51 -4.68 -19.30
CA ASP A 92 -13.31 -5.90 -19.36
C ASP A 92 -14.16 -6.01 -18.08
N ALA A 93 -15.41 -5.60 -18.19
CA ALA A 93 -16.36 -5.61 -17.08
C ALA A 93 -16.74 -7.03 -16.59
N SER A 94 -16.30 -8.11 -17.25
CA SER A 94 -16.56 -9.49 -16.80
C SER A 94 -15.46 -10.07 -15.90
N ARG A 95 -14.34 -9.35 -15.75
CA ARG A 95 -13.15 -9.78 -15.01
C ARG A 95 -12.67 -8.68 -14.07
N ILE A 96 -13.37 -8.54 -12.95
CA ILE A 96 -13.09 -7.52 -11.93
C ILE A 96 -12.61 -8.18 -10.64
N VAL A 97 -11.57 -7.61 -10.03
CA VAL A 97 -11.12 -7.93 -8.67
C VAL A 97 -11.21 -6.67 -7.83
N VAL A 98 -11.71 -6.81 -6.61
CA VAL A 98 -11.74 -5.70 -5.64
C VAL A 98 -10.78 -6.03 -4.51
N ALA A 99 -9.86 -5.13 -4.24
CA ALA A 99 -8.85 -5.30 -3.21
C ALA A 99 -8.84 -4.10 -2.28
N GLY A 100 -8.36 -4.27 -1.07
CA GLY A 100 -8.16 -3.14 -0.18
C GLY A 100 -7.33 -3.48 1.04
N THR A 101 -6.90 -2.43 1.73
CA THR A 101 -6.09 -2.55 2.95
C THR A 101 -6.74 -1.87 4.14
N SER A 102 -6.59 -2.44 5.34
CA SER A 102 -7.12 -1.83 6.57
C SER A 102 -8.62 -1.53 6.44
N HIS A 103 -9.06 -0.30 6.66
CA HIS A 103 -10.46 0.07 6.41
C HIS A 103 -10.93 -0.21 4.97
N GLY A 104 -10.05 -0.09 3.97
CA GLY A 104 -10.36 -0.45 2.58
C GLY A 104 -10.50 -1.96 2.37
N GLY A 105 -9.82 -2.79 3.19
CA GLY A 105 -9.97 -4.24 3.19
C GLY A 105 -11.33 -4.66 3.72
N LEU A 106 -11.75 -4.08 4.84
CA LEU A 106 -13.11 -4.23 5.38
C LEU A 106 -14.17 -3.83 4.35
N VAL A 107 -13.98 -2.69 3.69
CA VAL A 107 -14.93 -2.19 2.69
C VAL A 107 -14.96 -3.05 1.43
N SER A 108 -13.84 -3.62 1.03
CA SER A 108 -13.79 -4.57 -0.09
C SER A 108 -14.54 -5.86 0.23
N VAL A 109 -14.44 -6.35 1.48
CA VAL A 109 -15.21 -7.51 1.95
C VAL A 109 -16.70 -7.19 2.05
N ALA A 110 -17.06 -6.02 2.58
CA ALA A 110 -18.44 -5.54 2.63
C ALA A 110 -19.06 -5.42 1.23
N TYR A 111 -18.32 -4.89 0.25
CA TYR A 111 -18.79 -4.81 -1.15
C TYR A 111 -19.14 -6.19 -1.73
N GLY A 112 -18.55 -7.27 -1.21
CA GLY A 112 -18.90 -8.64 -1.60
C GLY A 112 -20.37 -9.02 -1.40
N THR A 113 -21.13 -8.30 -0.58
CA THR A 113 -22.57 -8.52 -0.38
C THR A 113 -23.42 -7.92 -1.49
N GLU A 114 -22.89 -6.96 -2.24
CA GLU A 114 -23.58 -6.19 -3.28
C GLU A 114 -22.77 -6.16 -4.60
N ALA A 115 -21.87 -7.11 -4.76
CA ALA A 115 -20.89 -7.10 -5.83
C ALA A 115 -21.55 -7.15 -7.21
N ALA A 116 -21.07 -6.32 -8.13
CA ALA A 116 -21.52 -6.36 -9.52
C ALA A 116 -21.23 -7.73 -10.16
N PRO A 117 -22.03 -8.21 -11.13
CA PRO A 117 -21.88 -9.56 -11.71
C PRO A 117 -20.49 -9.89 -12.28
N GLY A 118 -19.72 -8.87 -12.68
CA GLY A 118 -18.37 -9.01 -13.21
C GLY A 118 -17.26 -9.24 -12.17
N VAL A 119 -17.59 -9.13 -10.88
CA VAL A 119 -16.63 -9.27 -9.78
C VAL A 119 -16.36 -10.75 -9.54
N ARG A 120 -15.10 -11.13 -9.69
CA ARG A 120 -14.64 -12.52 -9.63
C ARG A 120 -14.04 -12.88 -8.28
N GLY A 121 -13.51 -11.91 -7.56
CA GLY A 121 -12.90 -12.15 -6.26
C GLY A 121 -12.58 -10.87 -5.50
N ILE A 122 -12.45 -11.04 -4.18
CA ILE A 122 -12.05 -9.99 -3.24
C ILE A 122 -10.70 -10.33 -2.63
N ILE A 123 -9.81 -9.34 -2.49
CA ILE A 123 -8.52 -9.50 -1.79
C ILE A 123 -8.47 -8.54 -0.60
N ASN A 124 -8.48 -9.11 0.59
CA ASN A 124 -8.48 -8.41 1.87
C ASN A 124 -7.07 -8.43 2.49
N PHE A 125 -6.39 -7.28 2.50
CA PHE A 125 -5.09 -7.11 3.16
C PHE A 125 -5.27 -6.45 4.53
N SER A 126 -5.08 -7.20 5.63
CA SER A 126 -5.23 -6.67 6.99
C SER A 126 -6.50 -5.84 7.19
N GLY A 127 -7.65 -6.31 6.69
CA GLY A 127 -8.90 -5.54 6.71
C GLY A 127 -9.53 -5.40 8.08
N GLY A 128 -10.03 -4.21 8.40
CA GLY A 128 -10.77 -3.95 9.63
C GLY A 128 -11.06 -2.47 9.85
N LEU A 129 -11.82 -2.16 10.90
CA LEU A 129 -12.03 -0.79 11.37
C LEU A 129 -11.91 -0.76 12.89
N ARG A 130 -10.86 -0.09 13.39
CA ARG A 130 -10.60 0.06 14.81
C ARG A 130 -11.36 1.27 15.33
N GLN A 131 -12.13 1.08 16.41
CA GLN A 131 -12.97 2.12 17.01
C GLN A 131 -12.83 2.10 18.53
N ASP A 132 -11.66 2.44 19.08
CA ASP A 132 -11.36 2.32 20.51
C ASP A 132 -12.34 3.08 21.43
N LEU A 133 -13.04 4.10 20.91
CA LEU A 133 -14.06 4.87 21.64
C LEU A 133 -15.42 4.17 21.73
N CYS A 134 -15.59 3.02 21.08
CA CYS A 134 -16.82 2.25 21.09
C CYS A 134 -16.70 1.06 22.05
N ASP A 135 -17.70 0.90 22.92
CA ASP A 135 -17.78 -0.26 23.79
C ASP A 135 -17.83 -1.55 22.96
N GLY A 136 -16.98 -2.51 23.33
CA GLY A 136 -16.92 -3.81 22.64
C GLY A 136 -16.51 -3.73 21.16
N TRP A 137 -15.75 -2.73 20.73
CA TRP A 137 -15.43 -2.51 19.30
C TRP A 137 -14.89 -3.75 18.57
N GLN A 138 -14.13 -4.61 19.25
CA GLN A 138 -13.64 -5.88 18.68
C GLN A 138 -14.80 -6.82 18.32
N LYS A 139 -15.79 -6.93 19.21
CA LYS A 139 -17.02 -7.69 18.93
C LYS A 139 -17.80 -7.05 17.79
N ASN A 140 -17.95 -5.72 17.77
CA ASN A 140 -18.65 -5.04 16.68
C ASN A 140 -17.98 -5.30 15.33
N LEU A 141 -16.64 -5.41 15.30
CA LEU A 141 -15.88 -5.76 14.12
C LEU A 141 -16.12 -7.23 13.69
N VAL A 142 -16.07 -8.18 14.63
CA VAL A 142 -16.40 -9.60 14.36
C VAL A 142 -17.83 -9.74 13.85
N ASP A 143 -18.80 -9.08 14.48
CA ASP A 143 -20.21 -9.10 14.08
C ASP A 143 -20.41 -8.50 12.67
N ALA A 144 -19.59 -7.51 12.28
CA ALA A 144 -19.63 -6.97 10.91
C ALA A 144 -19.17 -8.01 9.88
N PHE A 145 -18.07 -8.73 10.17
CA PHE A 145 -17.60 -9.80 9.29
C PHE A 145 -18.57 -10.99 9.24
N ASP A 146 -19.20 -11.36 10.35
CA ASP A 146 -20.32 -12.32 10.37
C ASP A 146 -21.43 -11.90 9.38
N GLN A 147 -21.89 -10.65 9.50
CA GLN A 147 -22.94 -10.09 8.64
C GLN A 147 -22.55 -10.10 7.16
N TYR A 148 -21.32 -9.70 6.81
CA TYR A 148 -20.86 -9.74 5.42
C TYR A 148 -20.78 -11.17 4.90
N GLY A 149 -20.30 -12.09 5.73
CA GLY A 149 -20.25 -13.52 5.43
C GLY A 149 -21.62 -14.11 5.13
N ALA A 150 -22.65 -13.74 5.90
CA ALA A 150 -24.00 -14.23 5.66
C ALA A 150 -24.62 -13.80 4.30
N HIS A 151 -24.08 -12.76 3.65
CA HIS A 151 -24.72 -12.13 2.48
C HIS A 151 -23.84 -12.13 1.22
N THR A 152 -22.54 -12.40 1.33
CA THR A 152 -21.66 -12.40 0.16
C THR A 152 -21.78 -13.68 -0.66
N ALA A 153 -21.66 -13.52 -1.98
CA ALA A 153 -21.54 -14.63 -2.92
C ALA A 153 -20.15 -14.68 -3.61
N VAL A 154 -19.22 -13.82 -3.22
CA VAL A 154 -17.92 -13.64 -3.89
C VAL A 154 -16.81 -14.31 -3.10
N ARG A 155 -16.00 -15.14 -3.76
CA ARG A 155 -14.81 -15.75 -3.15
C ARG A 155 -13.83 -14.67 -2.71
N SER A 156 -13.17 -14.86 -1.58
CA SER A 156 -12.16 -13.92 -1.09
C SER A 156 -10.84 -14.58 -0.70
N LEU A 157 -9.77 -13.80 -0.75
CA LEU A 157 -8.45 -14.10 -0.21
C LEU A 157 -8.14 -13.07 0.89
N TRP A 158 -7.74 -13.56 2.06
CA TRP A 158 -7.43 -12.77 3.24
C TRP A 158 -5.97 -12.96 3.59
N LEU A 159 -5.22 -11.86 3.75
CA LEU A 159 -3.81 -11.86 4.12
C LEU A 159 -3.61 -11.03 5.38
N TYR A 160 -3.11 -11.69 6.43
CA TYR A 160 -2.81 -11.10 7.74
C TYR A 160 -1.47 -11.64 8.24
N GLY A 161 -0.82 -10.90 9.16
CA GLY A 161 0.47 -11.30 9.73
C GLY A 161 0.54 -11.12 11.24
N ASP A 162 1.48 -11.81 11.87
CA ASP A 162 1.59 -11.99 13.32
C ASP A 162 1.83 -10.69 14.10
N ASN A 163 2.65 -9.80 13.53
CA ASN A 163 3.05 -8.54 14.14
C ASN A 163 2.26 -7.34 13.62
N ASP A 164 1.01 -7.55 13.19
CA ASP A 164 0.11 -6.45 12.83
C ASP A 164 -0.18 -5.60 14.08
N SER A 165 0.13 -4.30 14.01
CA SER A 165 -0.03 -3.37 15.14
C SER A 165 -1.50 -3.04 15.46
N VAL A 166 -2.43 -3.39 14.57
CA VAL A 166 -3.84 -3.03 14.65
C VAL A 166 -4.71 -4.23 15.01
N TRP A 167 -4.44 -5.40 14.41
CA TRP A 167 -5.23 -6.62 14.60
C TRP A 167 -4.41 -7.72 15.25
N THR A 168 -4.82 -8.18 16.44
CA THR A 168 -4.17 -9.35 17.05
C THR A 168 -4.53 -10.64 16.30
N PRO A 169 -3.66 -11.65 16.26
CA PRO A 169 -3.97 -12.93 15.61
C PRO A 169 -5.28 -13.57 16.10
N ALA A 170 -5.55 -13.45 17.42
CA ALA A 170 -6.79 -13.95 18.01
C ALA A 170 -8.05 -13.20 17.52
N LEU A 171 -7.96 -11.90 17.26
CA LEU A 171 -9.06 -11.12 16.68
C LEU A 171 -9.25 -11.48 15.21
N VAL A 172 -8.16 -11.65 14.46
CA VAL A 172 -8.20 -12.05 13.05
C VAL A 172 -8.86 -13.41 12.87
N ALA A 173 -8.52 -14.39 13.71
CA ALA A 173 -9.17 -15.69 13.71
C ALA A 173 -10.68 -15.57 13.95
N GLN A 174 -11.11 -14.79 14.95
CA GLN A 174 -12.53 -14.55 15.21
C GLN A 174 -13.25 -13.88 14.03
N MET A 175 -12.63 -12.90 13.38
CA MET A 175 -13.21 -12.25 12.18
C MET A 175 -13.37 -13.24 11.01
N HIS A 176 -12.35 -14.06 10.75
CA HIS A 176 -12.39 -15.04 9.67
C HIS A 176 -13.40 -16.15 9.94
N ASP A 177 -13.37 -16.75 11.14
CA ASP A 177 -14.31 -17.80 11.57
C ASP A 177 -15.76 -17.33 11.46
N ALA A 178 -16.04 -16.10 11.91
CA ALA A 178 -17.37 -15.50 11.79
C ALA A 178 -17.79 -15.32 10.33
N TYR A 179 -16.92 -14.80 9.48
CA TYR A 179 -17.20 -14.59 8.06
C TYR A 179 -17.52 -15.89 7.31
N VAL A 180 -16.79 -16.97 7.59
CA VAL A 180 -16.97 -18.27 6.90
C VAL A 180 -18.04 -19.16 7.53
N SER A 181 -18.59 -18.79 8.70
CA SER A 181 -19.57 -19.60 9.43
C SER A 181 -20.86 -19.89 8.64
N HIS A 182 -21.16 -19.07 7.63
CA HIS A 182 -22.32 -19.22 6.74
C HIS A 182 -21.99 -19.97 5.43
N GLY A 183 -20.84 -20.64 5.36
CA GLY A 183 -20.42 -21.45 4.21
C GLY A 183 -19.78 -20.67 3.06
N THR A 184 -19.37 -19.41 3.30
CA THR A 184 -18.66 -18.61 2.30
C THR A 184 -17.22 -19.09 2.10
N GLN A 185 -16.67 -18.80 0.93
CA GLN A 185 -15.32 -19.21 0.55
C GLN A 185 -14.33 -18.05 0.76
N ALA A 186 -13.58 -18.10 1.87
CA ALA A 186 -12.47 -17.20 2.14
C ALA A 186 -11.17 -17.99 2.38
N GLN A 187 -10.21 -17.87 1.46
CA GLN A 187 -8.85 -18.36 1.68
C GLN A 187 -8.15 -17.47 2.70
N PHE A 188 -7.59 -18.06 3.75
CA PHE A 188 -6.83 -17.34 4.75
C PHE A 188 -5.35 -17.65 4.62
N VAL A 189 -4.53 -16.61 4.53
CA VAL A 189 -3.07 -16.68 4.48
C VAL A 189 -2.52 -15.87 5.65
N ASP A 190 -1.98 -16.61 6.61
CA ASP A 190 -1.04 -16.06 7.58
C ASP A 190 0.35 -16.05 6.95
N PHE A 191 0.90 -14.86 6.72
CA PHE A 191 2.24 -14.70 6.16
C PHE A 191 3.33 -14.57 7.24
N GLY A 192 2.97 -14.71 8.51
CA GLY A 192 3.88 -14.58 9.65
C GLY A 192 4.28 -13.13 9.89
N ARG A 193 5.54 -12.91 10.26
CA ARG A 193 6.06 -11.58 10.59
C ARG A 193 6.55 -10.84 9.35
N TYR A 194 6.27 -9.54 9.28
CA TYR A 194 6.81 -8.65 8.25
C TYR A 194 7.43 -7.41 8.88
N LYS A 195 8.74 -7.21 8.61
CA LYS A 195 9.55 -6.11 9.15
C LYS A 195 9.21 -5.84 10.62
N ASP A 196 8.89 -4.59 10.96
CA ASP A 196 8.48 -4.20 12.31
C ASP A 196 6.95 -4.22 12.50
N ASP A 197 6.18 -4.12 11.41
CA ASP A 197 4.71 -4.15 11.44
C ASP A 197 4.15 -4.85 10.19
N ALA A 198 3.30 -5.85 10.38
CA ALA A 198 2.63 -6.53 9.27
C ALA A 198 1.59 -5.65 8.56
N HIS A 199 1.08 -4.62 9.22
CA HIS A 199 0.04 -3.73 8.68
C HIS A 199 0.51 -2.86 7.49
N ARG A 200 1.84 -2.77 7.27
CA ARG A 200 2.44 -2.04 6.13
C ARG A 200 2.78 -2.93 4.93
N LEU A 201 2.48 -4.22 4.96
CA LEU A 201 2.90 -5.16 3.91
C LEU A 201 2.58 -4.68 2.49
N ILE A 202 1.34 -4.28 2.23
CA ILE A 202 0.84 -4.01 0.88
C ILE A 202 1.29 -2.67 0.29
N VAL A 203 1.67 -1.73 1.14
CA VAL A 203 2.16 -0.39 0.73
C VAL A 203 3.67 -0.36 0.52
N ASP A 204 4.35 -1.45 0.90
CA ASP A 204 5.79 -1.59 0.79
C ASP A 204 6.14 -2.44 -0.44
N ARG A 205 7.10 -1.97 -1.23
CA ARG A 205 7.61 -2.69 -2.40
C ARG A 205 8.19 -4.05 -2.01
N ASP A 206 8.81 -4.15 -0.85
CA ASP A 206 9.37 -5.41 -0.35
C ASP A 206 8.30 -6.41 0.10
N GLY A 207 7.04 -5.97 0.24
CA GLY A 207 5.93 -6.86 0.52
C GLY A 207 5.54 -7.70 -0.69
N VAL A 208 5.84 -7.26 -1.91
CA VAL A 208 5.43 -7.94 -3.16
C VAL A 208 5.80 -9.43 -3.17
N PRO A 209 7.05 -9.84 -2.91
CA PRO A 209 7.42 -11.26 -2.90
C PRO A 209 6.70 -12.08 -1.84
N VAL A 210 6.19 -11.45 -0.77
CA VAL A 210 5.47 -12.11 0.32
C VAL A 210 4.01 -12.35 -0.06
N TRP A 211 3.30 -11.32 -0.54
CA TRP A 211 1.87 -11.45 -0.84
C TRP A 211 1.56 -11.96 -2.26
N TRP A 212 2.43 -11.70 -3.23
CA TRP A 212 2.17 -12.04 -4.63
C TRP A 212 1.92 -13.55 -4.85
N PRO A 213 2.64 -14.49 -4.22
CA PRO A 213 2.39 -15.92 -4.41
C PRO A 213 0.95 -16.35 -4.08
N ALA A 214 0.40 -15.86 -2.97
CA ALA A 214 -0.99 -16.14 -2.58
C ALA A 214 -1.99 -15.49 -3.54
N VAL A 215 -1.76 -14.22 -3.90
CA VAL A 215 -2.61 -13.52 -4.89
C VAL A 215 -2.56 -14.21 -6.25
N HIS A 216 -1.39 -14.66 -6.69
CA HIS A 216 -1.22 -15.41 -7.92
C HIS A 216 -2.07 -16.69 -7.91
N ALA A 217 -1.98 -17.49 -6.85
CA ALA A 217 -2.76 -18.72 -6.72
C ALA A 217 -4.27 -18.43 -6.77
N PHE A 218 -4.73 -17.44 -6.02
CA PHE A 218 -6.13 -17.03 -6.01
C PHE A 218 -6.63 -16.54 -7.38
N LEU A 219 -5.86 -15.68 -8.06
CA LEU A 219 -6.22 -15.21 -9.40
C LEU A 219 -6.25 -16.36 -10.43
N ALA A 220 -5.34 -17.34 -10.32
CA ALA A 220 -5.34 -18.51 -11.18
C ALA A 220 -6.59 -19.38 -10.97
N GLU A 221 -7.02 -19.60 -9.73
CA GLU A 221 -8.28 -20.30 -9.42
C GLU A 221 -9.51 -19.60 -10.03
N LEU A 222 -9.47 -18.27 -10.09
CA LEU A 222 -10.52 -17.46 -10.71
C LEU A 222 -10.42 -17.38 -12.24
N ASN A 223 -9.47 -18.09 -12.86
CA ASN A 223 -9.16 -18.04 -14.29
C ASN A 223 -8.80 -16.62 -14.79
N LEU A 224 -8.10 -15.86 -13.96
CA LEU A 224 -7.65 -14.51 -14.28
C LEU A 224 -6.15 -14.49 -14.68
N PRO A 225 -5.69 -13.49 -15.45
CA PRO A 225 -4.29 -13.43 -15.90
C PRO A 225 -3.28 -13.34 -14.76
N THR A 226 -2.24 -14.16 -14.80
CA THR A 226 -1.15 -14.12 -13.79
C THR A 226 0.25 -13.99 -14.39
N ALA A 227 0.41 -14.26 -15.68
CA ALA A 227 1.66 -14.13 -16.40
C ALA A 227 2.03 -12.66 -16.62
N VAL A 228 3.32 -12.33 -16.49
CA VAL A 228 3.85 -11.02 -16.85
C VAL A 228 3.76 -10.86 -18.37
N ARG A 229 3.08 -9.81 -18.82
CA ARG A 229 2.80 -9.49 -20.22
C ARG A 229 3.34 -8.12 -20.65
N TYR A 230 3.58 -7.23 -19.69
CA TYR A 230 4.02 -5.86 -19.93
C TYR A 230 5.25 -5.54 -19.10
N ALA A 231 6.21 -4.84 -19.70
CA ALA A 231 7.35 -4.29 -18.99
C ALA A 231 6.90 -3.03 -18.23
N VAL A 232 6.93 -3.10 -16.89
CA VAL A 232 6.67 -1.94 -16.02
C VAL A 232 7.85 -1.81 -15.08
N ALA A 233 8.60 -0.71 -15.20
CA ALA A 233 9.83 -0.51 -14.45
C ALA A 233 9.56 -0.29 -12.95
N ASN A 234 10.45 -0.83 -12.12
CA ASN A 234 10.63 -0.40 -10.74
C ASN A 234 11.44 0.91 -10.71
N PRO A 235 11.43 1.68 -9.61
CA PRO A 235 12.36 2.80 -9.43
C PRO A 235 13.80 2.38 -9.71
N HIS A 236 14.53 3.21 -10.46
CA HIS A 236 15.90 2.91 -10.86
C HIS A 236 16.86 3.10 -9.68
N GLU A 237 17.47 2.01 -9.22
CA GLU A 237 18.47 2.08 -8.16
C GLU A 237 19.85 2.46 -8.72
N PRO A 238 20.51 3.51 -8.19
CA PRO A 238 21.85 3.88 -8.61
C PRO A 238 22.87 2.76 -8.35
N LYS A 239 23.91 2.72 -9.18
CA LYS A 239 25.02 1.77 -9.02
C LYS A 239 25.93 2.20 -7.87
N ALA A 240 26.55 1.22 -7.21
CA ALA A 240 27.60 1.49 -6.23
C ALA A 240 28.77 2.21 -6.89
N THR A 241 29.32 3.22 -6.21
CA THR A 241 30.43 4.04 -6.73
C THR A 241 31.79 3.59 -6.25
N GLY A 242 31.83 2.77 -5.19
CA GLY A 242 33.08 2.39 -4.51
C GLY A 242 33.68 3.51 -3.67
N TYR A 243 32.92 4.58 -3.38
CA TYR A 243 33.41 5.73 -2.60
C TYR A 243 33.82 5.35 -1.16
N ALA A 244 33.04 4.52 -0.47
CA ALA A 244 33.33 4.03 0.87
C ALA A 244 32.58 2.72 1.15
N SER A 245 32.97 2.01 2.22
CA SER A 245 32.12 0.94 2.80
C SER A 245 30.82 1.54 3.34
N ILE A 246 29.73 0.79 3.29
CA ILE A 246 28.43 1.23 3.84
C ILE A 246 28.52 1.47 5.35
N ASP A 247 29.36 0.73 6.07
CA ASP A 247 29.50 0.88 7.53
C ASP A 247 30.46 2.02 7.93
N ALA A 248 31.07 2.72 6.97
CA ALA A 248 31.99 3.82 7.23
C ALA A 248 31.22 5.11 7.56
N VAL A 249 30.67 5.19 8.77
CA VAL A 249 29.92 6.36 9.28
C VAL A 249 30.72 7.66 9.15
N ASP A 250 32.03 7.60 9.35
CA ASP A 250 32.92 8.77 9.27
C ASP A 250 33.14 9.28 7.82
N ALA A 251 32.88 8.43 6.82
CA ALA A 251 33.03 8.76 5.41
C ALA A 251 31.82 9.52 4.82
N VAL A 252 30.67 9.54 5.51
CA VAL A 252 29.50 10.28 5.04
C VAL A 252 29.79 11.78 5.09
N PRO A 253 29.70 12.50 3.97
CA PRO A 253 30.09 13.90 3.91
C PRO A 253 29.05 14.80 4.60
N PHE A 254 29.51 15.94 5.10
CA PHE A 254 28.69 17.05 5.63
C PHE A 254 27.91 16.77 6.92
N LEU A 255 27.97 15.55 7.47
CA LEU A 255 27.24 15.21 8.69
C LEU A 255 27.93 15.74 9.95
N ASP A 256 27.13 16.33 10.84
CA ASP A 256 27.45 16.53 12.25
C ASP A 256 27.21 15.23 13.05
N GLU A 257 27.41 15.24 14.38
CA GLU A 257 27.20 14.04 15.19
C GLU A 257 25.75 13.55 15.14
N ALA A 258 24.77 14.45 15.09
CA ALA A 258 23.37 14.09 14.94
C ALA A 258 23.10 13.39 13.60
N GLY A 259 23.75 13.83 12.52
CA GLY A 259 23.75 13.16 11.22
C GLY A 259 24.39 11.78 11.27
N ARG A 260 25.53 11.64 11.95
CA ARG A 260 26.20 10.35 12.12
C ARG A 260 25.31 9.37 12.88
N ASP A 261 24.61 9.82 13.92
CA ASP A 261 23.58 9.03 14.60
C ASP A 261 22.40 8.69 13.68
N GLY A 262 21.95 9.63 12.85
CA GLY A 262 20.97 9.40 11.81
C GLY A 262 21.39 8.31 10.84
N TYR A 263 22.66 8.33 10.42
CA TYR A 263 23.22 7.31 9.52
C TYR A 263 23.33 5.94 10.21
N ARG A 264 23.74 5.88 11.48
CA ARG A 264 23.75 4.63 12.27
C ARG A 264 22.34 4.02 12.37
N ARG A 265 21.30 4.85 12.52
CA ARG A 265 19.90 4.39 12.46
C ARG A 265 19.53 3.88 11.07
N PHE A 266 19.92 4.59 10.01
CA PHE A 266 19.71 4.12 8.64
C PHE A 266 20.31 2.73 8.41
N LEU A 267 21.53 2.45 8.92
CA LEU A 267 22.17 1.14 8.78
C LEU A 267 21.38 0.01 9.44
N SER A 268 20.58 0.30 10.47
CA SER A 268 19.75 -0.69 11.15
C SER A 268 18.35 -0.88 10.55
N GLN A 269 17.98 -0.10 9.52
CA GLN A 269 16.66 -0.20 8.89
C GLN A 269 16.58 -1.40 7.94
N HIS A 270 15.37 -1.87 7.64
CA HIS A 270 15.15 -2.96 6.70
C HIS A 270 15.57 -2.59 5.26
N PRO A 271 15.73 -3.55 4.34
CA PRO A 271 15.90 -3.28 2.91
C PRO A 271 14.79 -2.38 2.32
N SER A 272 15.05 -1.88 1.12
CA SER A 272 14.36 -0.72 0.52
C SER A 272 14.49 0.52 1.41
N ARG A 273 15.74 0.99 1.55
CA ARG A 273 16.08 2.19 2.32
C ARG A 273 17.01 3.11 1.56
N ALA A 274 16.96 4.41 1.85
CA ALA A 274 17.86 5.40 1.26
C ALA A 274 18.29 6.45 2.29
N PHE A 275 19.49 6.99 2.10
CA PHE A 275 20.05 8.09 2.88
C PHE A 275 20.47 9.22 1.95
N ALA A 276 20.01 10.43 2.22
CA ALA A 276 20.31 11.64 1.46
C ALA A 276 21.04 12.66 2.33
N VAL A 277 21.96 13.41 1.72
CA VAL A 277 22.74 14.49 2.36
C VAL A 277 22.83 15.71 1.46
N SER A 278 23.04 16.86 2.08
CA SER A 278 23.31 18.15 1.43
C SER A 278 24.66 18.71 1.87
N SER A 279 25.30 19.50 1.01
CA SER A 279 26.54 20.23 1.36
C SER A 279 26.36 21.23 2.50
N GLU A 280 25.11 21.62 2.80
CA GLU A 280 24.76 22.52 3.89
C GLU A 280 24.44 21.78 5.20
N GLY A 281 24.68 20.46 5.25
CA GLY A 281 24.54 19.65 6.46
C GLY A 281 23.13 19.08 6.71
N ALA A 282 22.15 19.37 5.85
CA ALA A 282 20.86 18.66 5.87
C ALA A 282 21.05 17.18 5.49
N TRP A 283 20.26 16.33 6.12
CA TRP A 283 20.24 14.90 5.85
C TRP A 283 18.89 14.31 6.20
N SER A 284 18.50 13.25 5.50
CA SER A 284 17.32 12.46 5.85
C SER A 284 17.51 11.03 5.39
N TRP A 285 16.73 10.13 5.97
CA TRP A 285 16.63 8.76 5.50
C TRP A 285 15.19 8.31 5.44
N ALA A 286 14.95 7.32 4.58
CA ALA A 286 13.66 6.67 4.44
C ALA A 286 13.82 5.16 4.31
N GLU A 287 12.82 4.42 4.77
CA GLU A 287 12.69 2.97 4.68
C GLU A 287 11.27 2.57 4.26
N GLY A 288 11.18 1.67 3.29
CA GLY A 288 9.94 1.11 2.76
C GLY A 288 9.20 2.02 1.80
N GLY A 289 7.90 1.77 1.67
CA GLY A 289 7.09 2.37 0.61
C GLY A 289 7.48 1.85 -0.77
N ASP A 290 7.14 2.61 -1.82
CA ASP A 290 7.50 2.25 -3.19
C ASP A 290 8.87 2.79 -3.62
N ASP A 291 9.19 4.03 -3.22
CA ASP A 291 10.41 4.75 -3.57
C ASP A 291 11.01 5.48 -2.34
N PRO A 292 11.80 4.77 -1.51
CA PRO A 292 12.48 5.38 -0.37
C PRO A 292 13.52 6.43 -0.79
N MET A 293 14.04 6.37 -2.03
CA MET A 293 15.05 7.33 -2.51
C MET A 293 14.42 8.71 -2.69
N ALA A 294 13.28 8.78 -3.38
CA ALA A 294 12.53 10.02 -3.56
C ALA A 294 12.12 10.62 -2.21
N LEU A 295 11.68 9.79 -1.27
CA LEU A 295 11.27 10.25 0.06
C LEU A 295 12.44 10.80 0.88
N ALA A 296 13.60 10.14 0.89
CA ALA A 296 14.79 10.63 1.57
C ALA A 296 15.25 11.98 1.00
N LEU A 297 15.21 12.15 -0.33
CA LEU A 297 15.56 13.39 -1.00
C LEU A 297 14.58 14.53 -0.69
N ASP A 298 13.27 14.27 -0.74
CA ASP A 298 12.23 15.25 -0.45
C ASP A 298 12.31 15.74 1.01
N ASN A 299 12.44 14.82 1.97
CA ASN A 299 12.57 15.17 3.38
C ASN A 299 13.88 15.92 3.69
N CYS A 300 15.00 15.51 3.08
CA CYS A 300 16.25 16.26 3.17
C CYS A 300 16.07 17.70 2.65
N SER A 301 15.40 17.86 1.50
CA SER A 301 15.20 19.16 0.87
C SER A 301 14.29 20.09 1.68
N LYS A 302 13.28 19.54 2.37
CA LYS A 302 12.37 20.30 3.26
C LYS A 302 13.08 20.94 4.46
N GLN A 303 14.27 20.47 4.84
CA GLN A 303 15.07 21.10 5.89
C GLN A 303 15.69 22.43 5.43
N GLY A 304 15.49 22.84 4.17
CA GLY A 304 15.81 24.17 3.67
C GLY A 304 17.29 24.40 3.35
N ALA A 305 18.09 23.33 3.26
CA ALA A 305 19.55 23.42 3.11
C ALA A 305 20.04 22.74 1.82
N GLY A 306 20.42 23.52 0.81
CA GLY A 306 21.10 23.08 -0.40
C GLY A 306 20.44 21.98 -1.25
N ALA A 307 21.13 21.57 -2.32
CA ALA A 307 20.69 20.46 -3.17
C ALA A 307 21.01 19.11 -2.52
N CYS A 308 19.98 18.39 -2.06
CA CYS A 308 20.13 17.05 -1.49
C CYS A 308 20.48 16.00 -2.55
N ARG A 309 21.35 15.07 -2.20
CA ARG A 309 21.81 13.97 -3.05
C ARG A 309 21.86 12.66 -2.26
N LEU A 310 21.60 11.55 -2.93
CA LEU A 310 21.72 10.22 -2.32
C LEU A 310 23.17 9.92 -1.97
N TYR A 311 23.41 9.54 -0.72
CA TYR A 311 24.68 8.97 -0.27
C TYR A 311 24.64 7.44 -0.33
N ALA A 312 23.56 6.84 0.16
CA ALA A 312 23.40 5.39 0.22
C ALA A 312 22.00 4.94 -0.20
N VAL A 313 21.93 3.78 -0.85
CA VAL A 313 20.69 3.08 -1.20
C VAL A 313 20.87 1.61 -0.86
N ASN A 314 20.00 1.08 0.00
CA ASN A 314 20.12 -0.26 0.58
C ASN A 314 21.50 -0.46 1.24
N ASP A 315 22.27 -1.44 0.77
CA ASP A 315 23.60 -1.80 1.28
C ASP A 315 24.74 -1.18 0.45
N ARG A 316 24.46 -0.13 -0.34
CA ARG A 316 25.42 0.44 -1.30
C ARG A 316 25.61 1.93 -1.08
N VAL A 317 26.87 2.36 -1.08
CA VAL A 317 27.22 3.78 -1.23
C VAL A 317 27.13 4.16 -2.71
N VAL A 318 26.28 5.14 -3.00
CA VAL A 318 26.00 5.67 -4.35
C VAL A 318 26.58 7.08 -4.56
N TRP A 319 27.27 7.60 -3.54
CA TRP A 319 27.88 8.93 -3.55
C TRP A 319 29.05 9.03 -4.54
N ASN A 320 29.13 10.14 -5.28
CA ASN A 320 30.28 10.48 -6.12
C ASN A 320 30.71 11.93 -5.87
N ALA A 321 31.96 12.11 -5.42
CA ALA A 321 32.56 13.41 -5.12
C ALA A 321 32.84 14.25 -6.37
N ASN A 322 32.95 13.64 -7.54
CA ASN A 322 33.40 14.27 -8.79
C ASN A 322 32.27 14.61 -9.78
N THR A 323 31.02 14.25 -9.48
CA THR A 323 29.88 14.63 -10.31
C THR A 323 29.30 15.95 -9.81
N GLN A 324 29.44 17.01 -10.62
CA GLN A 324 28.54 18.16 -10.61
C GLN A 324 27.08 17.67 -10.69
N PRO A 325 26.08 18.43 -10.19
CA PRO A 325 24.69 17.99 -10.18
C PRO A 325 24.22 17.72 -11.61
N ALA A 326 24.22 16.45 -12.00
CA ALA A 326 23.73 16.00 -13.29
C ALA A 326 22.24 15.72 -13.15
N ASP A 327 21.47 16.44 -13.97
CA ASP A 327 20.05 16.28 -14.29
C ASP A 327 19.23 15.43 -13.33
N ASN A 328 18.48 16.14 -12.49
CA ASN A 328 17.20 15.66 -11.99
C ASN A 328 16.34 15.33 -13.22
N GLY A 329 16.40 14.07 -13.68
CA GLY A 329 15.41 13.54 -14.59
C GLY A 329 14.05 13.85 -13.99
N ASP A 330 13.25 14.61 -14.74
CA ASP A 330 11.97 15.21 -14.39
C ASP A 330 11.26 14.43 -13.28
N SER A 331 11.48 14.83 -12.03
CA SER A 331 10.78 14.27 -10.89
C SER A 331 9.46 15.03 -10.82
N ASP A 332 8.46 14.54 -11.54
CA ASP A 332 7.07 14.85 -11.26
C ASP A 332 6.90 14.79 -9.73
N THR A 333 6.64 15.94 -9.12
CA THR A 333 6.43 16.08 -7.67
C THR A 333 5.16 15.32 -7.31
N HIS A 334 5.35 14.04 -7.02
CA HIS A 334 4.29 13.13 -6.65
C HIS A 334 4.58 12.65 -5.24
N SER A 335 4.04 13.42 -4.27
CA SER A 335 3.84 12.98 -2.89
C SER A 335 3.25 11.57 -2.89
N ALA A 336 4.11 10.59 -2.62
CA ALA A 336 3.77 9.19 -2.53
C ALA A 336 3.50 8.84 -1.06
N ASP A 337 2.35 8.21 -0.84
CA ASP A 337 1.87 7.51 0.36
C ASP A 337 2.96 7.27 1.44
N THR A 338 3.11 8.19 2.38
CA THR A 338 4.12 8.06 3.46
C THR A 338 3.59 7.18 4.59
N ARG A 339 3.54 5.87 4.33
CA ARG A 339 3.69 4.82 5.36
C ARG A 339 5.13 4.30 5.46
N ALA A 340 6.03 4.83 4.62
CA ALA A 340 7.46 4.67 4.79
C ALA A 340 7.92 5.35 6.09
N LEU A 341 8.82 4.69 6.82
CA LEU A 341 9.46 5.30 7.97
C LEU A 341 10.52 6.27 7.43
N ALA A 342 10.45 7.53 7.84
CA ALA A 342 11.47 8.50 7.53
C ALA A 342 11.88 9.24 8.80
N SER A 343 13.12 9.71 8.84
CA SER A 343 13.57 10.54 9.96
C SER A 343 14.28 11.81 9.53
N ARG A 344 14.05 12.80 10.38
CA ARG A 344 14.42 14.21 10.39
C ARG A 344 13.89 15.04 9.22
#